data_AF-A0A0L0UML6-F1
#
_entry.id   AF-A0A0L0UML6-F1
#
_cell.length_a   1.000
_cell.length_b   1.000
_cell.length_c   1.000
_cell.angle_alpha   90.00
_cell.angle_beta   90.00
_cell.angle_gamma   90.00
#
_symmetry.space_group_name_H-M   'P 1'
#
loop_
_entity.id
_entity.type
_entity.pdbx_description
1 polymer ?
#
loop_
_entity_poly.entity_id
_entity_poly.type
_entity_poly.pdbx_seq_one_letter_code
_entity_poly.pdbx_strand_id
1 'polypeptide(L)'
;MFNLLDDQVTLLKNAEALLSQAQAIHSKALVLCPHCSAGDSRSEEQKKTDTLAALKLLAPLFTKYGVQGYVEPLGFGISSLRSSLLTQSLIRDSGAPYKIVLDTFHHYLSDVAQPEFDAQIQIDVVMAKRYRQAQPETQRTPL
;
A
#
# COMPACT_ATOMS: atom_id res chain seq x y z
N MET A 1 -12.64 -1.62 -2.95
CA MET A 1 -11.25 -1.32 -3.38
C MET A 1 -10.95 0.11 -3.01
N PHE A 2 -9.73 0.44 -2.60
CA PHE A 2 -9.49 1.72 -1.92
C PHE A 2 -9.60 2.93 -2.86
N ASN A 3 -9.25 2.77 -4.14
CA ASN A 3 -9.20 3.84 -5.14
C ASN A 3 -10.44 3.86 -6.05
N LEU A 4 -11.60 3.40 -5.56
CA LEU A 4 -12.90 3.70 -6.16
C LEU A 4 -13.62 4.69 -5.25
N LEU A 5 -13.95 5.87 -5.75
CA LEU A 5 -14.49 6.97 -4.96
C LEU A 5 -15.99 7.22 -5.16
N ASP A 6 -16.68 6.33 -5.86
CA ASP A 6 -18.12 6.43 -6.14
C ASP A 6 -18.95 6.45 -4.84
N ASP A 7 -18.49 5.76 -3.79
CA ASP A 7 -19.11 5.75 -2.46
C ASP A 7 -18.04 5.87 -1.36
N GLN A 8 -17.65 7.12 -1.07
CA GLN A 8 -16.66 7.43 -0.04
C GLN A 8 -17.13 7.04 1.38
N VAL A 9 -18.45 7.07 1.64
CA VAL A 9 -19.01 6.72 2.95
C VAL A 9 -18.79 5.24 3.22
N THR A 10 -19.12 4.39 2.25
CA THR A 10 -18.87 2.94 2.35
C THR A 10 -17.37 2.63 2.39
N LEU A 11 -16.54 3.33 1.62
CA LEU A 11 -15.09 3.18 1.67
C LEU A 11 -14.54 3.45 3.08
N LEU A 12 -14.89 4.59 3.68
CA LEU A 12 -14.44 4.97 5.02
C LEU A 12 -14.93 3.98 6.08
N LYS A 13 -16.20 3.56 6.00
CA LYS A 13 -16.77 2.57 6.92
C LYS A 13 -16.03 1.23 6.86
N ASN A 14 -15.74 0.74 5.65
CA ASN A 14 -15.02 -0.52 5.46
C ASN A 14 -13.56 -0.41 5.94
N ALA A 15 -12.89 0.71 5.66
CA ALA A 15 -11.54 0.97 6.13
C ALA A 15 -11.49 1.02 7.66
N GLU A 16 -12.43 1.72 8.31
CA GLU A 16 -12.52 1.81 9.76
C GLU A 16 -12.75 0.44 10.41
N ALA A 17 -13.61 -0.40 9.83
CA ALA A 17 -13.82 -1.77 10.29
C ALA A 17 -12.55 -2.62 10.21
N LEU A 18 -11.83 -2.59 9.09
CA LEU A 18 -10.57 -3.32 8.91
C LEU A 18 -9.46 -2.80 9.83
N LEU A 19 -9.35 -1.49 10.02
CA LEU A 19 -8.37 -0.87 10.91
C LEU A 19 -8.66 -1.21 12.38
N SER A 20 -9.92 -1.21 12.79
CA SER A 20 -10.34 -1.65 14.12
C SER A 20 -9.99 -3.12 14.35
N GLN A 21 -10.24 -4.00 13.37
CA GLN A 21 -9.84 -5.40 13.44
C GLN A 21 -8.32 -5.55 13.51
N ALA A 22 -7.57 -4.83 12.67
CA ALA A 22 -6.11 -4.84 12.68
C ALA A 22 -5.54 -4.45 14.05
N GLN A 23 -6.10 -3.40 14.68
CA GLN A 23 -5.73 -2.99 16.04
C GLN A 23 -6.05 -4.09 17.06
N ALA A 24 -7.24 -4.70 16.99
CA ALA A 24 -7.69 -5.74 17.91
C ALA A 24 -6.83 -7.01 17.86
N ILE A 25 -6.32 -7.38 16.67
CA ILE A 25 -5.41 -8.52 16.50
C ILE A 25 -3.93 -8.14 16.61
N HIS A 26 -3.63 -6.89 16.97
CA HIS A 26 -2.27 -6.34 17.01
C HIS A 26 -1.49 -6.46 15.69
N SER A 27 -2.19 -6.43 14.55
CA SER A 27 -1.56 -6.31 13.25
C SER A 27 -0.88 -4.95 13.14
N LYS A 28 0.37 -4.94 12.68
CA LYS A 28 1.15 -3.71 12.52
C LYS A 28 0.71 -2.87 11.33
N ALA A 29 0.10 -3.50 10.34
CA ALA A 29 -0.19 -2.86 9.06
C ALA A 29 -1.46 -3.40 8.41
N LEU A 30 -2.00 -2.60 7.49
CA LEU A 30 -3.04 -2.96 6.54
C LEU A 30 -2.57 -2.58 5.13
N VAL A 31 -2.73 -3.51 4.18
CA VAL A 31 -2.35 -3.32 2.78
C VAL A 31 -3.56 -2.84 1.98
N LEU A 32 -3.37 -1.81 1.17
CA LEU A 32 -4.32 -1.21 0.26
C LEU A 32 -4.02 -1.72 -1.16
N CYS A 33 -4.87 -2.59 -1.67
CA CYS A 33 -4.80 -3.09 -3.05
C CYS A 33 -5.76 -2.27 -3.95
N PRO A 34 -5.31 -1.83 -5.13
CA PRO A 34 -6.11 -1.04 -6.07
C PRO A 34 -7.25 -1.86 -6.66
N HIS A 35 -8.20 -1.16 -7.27
CA HIS A 35 -9.21 -1.78 -8.10
C HIS A 35 -8.59 -2.52 -9.28
N CYS A 36 -9.09 -3.73 -9.56
CA CYS A 36 -8.55 -4.63 -10.57
C CYS A 36 -9.72 -5.32 -11.29
N SER A 37 -10.14 -4.76 -12.42
CA SER A 37 -11.31 -5.22 -13.17
C SER A 37 -11.18 -4.83 -14.64
N ALA A 38 -11.53 -5.76 -15.54
CA ALA A 38 -11.63 -5.47 -16.97
C ALA A 38 -12.75 -4.47 -17.30
N GLY A 39 -13.71 -4.28 -16.40
CA GLY A 39 -14.83 -3.34 -16.55
C GLY A 39 -14.55 -1.93 -16.04
N ASP A 40 -13.32 -1.61 -15.61
CA ASP A 40 -12.98 -0.24 -15.19
C ASP A 40 -12.96 0.70 -16.40
N SER A 41 -13.99 1.55 -16.50
CA SER A 41 -14.18 2.50 -17.60
C SER A 41 -13.43 3.82 -17.42
N ARG A 42 -12.74 4.01 -16.29
CA ARG A 42 -11.98 5.23 -15.99
C ARG A 42 -10.76 5.35 -16.88
N SER A 43 -10.44 6.58 -17.28
CA SER A 43 -9.17 6.88 -17.95
C SER A 43 -7.99 6.69 -16.99
N GLU A 44 -6.77 6.55 -17.53
CA GLU A 44 -5.55 6.50 -16.72
C GLU A 44 -5.38 7.75 -15.84
N GLU A 45 -5.79 8.91 -16.34
CA GLU A 45 -5.75 10.16 -15.56
C GLU A 45 -6.76 10.16 -14.41
N GLN A 46 -7.97 9.65 -14.65
CA GLN A 46 -8.97 9.51 -13.60
C GLN A 46 -8.52 8.51 -12.54
N LYS A 47 -7.93 7.38 -12.93
CA LYS A 47 -7.37 6.38 -11.99
C LYS A 47 -6.28 6.98 -11.10
N LYS A 48 -5.39 7.81 -11.66
CA LYS A 48 -4.35 8.54 -10.88
C LYS A 48 -4.98 9.53 -9.92
N THR A 49 -5.91 10.34 -10.40
CA THR A 49 -6.62 11.35 -9.60
C THR A 49 -7.36 10.71 -8.44
N ASP A 50 -8.13 9.66 -8.70
CA ASP A 50 -8.89 8.92 -7.68
C ASP A 50 -7.97 8.24 -6.67
N THR A 51 -6.85 7.66 -7.13
CA THR A 51 -5.86 7.04 -6.24
C THR A 51 -5.26 8.08 -5.31
N LEU A 52 -4.84 9.25 -5.83
CA LEU A 52 -4.30 10.34 -5.02
C LEU A 52 -5.32 10.83 -3.98
N ALA A 53 -6.57 11.03 -4.41
CA ALA A 53 -7.65 11.47 -3.53
C ALA A 53 -7.98 10.42 -2.45
N ALA A 54 -8.00 9.13 -2.80
CA ALA A 54 -8.23 8.04 -1.86
C ALA A 54 -7.12 7.93 -0.80
N LEU A 55 -5.84 8.08 -1.19
CA LEU A 55 -4.72 8.09 -0.25
C LEU A 55 -4.89 9.23 0.77
N LYS A 56 -5.22 10.45 0.31
CA LYS A 56 -5.46 11.59 1.20
C LYS A 56 -6.65 11.37 2.13
N LEU A 57 -7.73 10.80 1.60
CA LEU A 57 -8.97 10.54 2.33
C LEU A 57 -8.77 9.52 3.46
N LEU A 58 -8.01 8.45 3.21
CA LEU A 58 -7.83 7.36 4.15
C LEU A 58 -6.73 7.64 5.21
N ALA A 59 -5.76 8.50 4.91
CA ALA A 59 -4.60 8.73 5.77
C ALA A 59 -4.94 9.09 7.23
N PRO A 60 -5.93 9.97 7.52
CA PRO A 60 -6.30 10.27 8.90
C PRO A 60 -6.78 9.06 9.70
N LEU A 61 -7.44 8.08 9.06
CA LEU A 61 -7.89 6.86 9.74
C LEU A 61 -6.70 5.99 10.15
N PHE A 62 -5.70 5.81 9.28
CA PHE A 62 -4.50 5.05 9.64
C PHE A 62 -3.78 5.66 10.84
N THR A 63 -3.66 7.00 10.89
CA THR A 63 -3.12 7.72 12.04
C THR A 63 -3.96 7.50 13.31
N LYS A 64 -5.29 7.62 13.22
CA LYS A 64 -6.23 7.41 14.34
C LYS A 64 -6.07 6.02 14.97
N TYR A 65 -5.93 4.99 14.15
CA TYR A 65 -5.84 3.60 14.63
C TYR A 65 -4.42 3.14 15.00
N GLY A 66 -3.40 3.93 14.66
CA GLY A 66 -2.00 3.57 14.90
C GLY A 66 -1.52 2.38 14.06
N VAL A 67 -2.17 2.13 12.92
CA VAL A 67 -1.85 1.02 12.01
C VAL A 67 -1.07 1.58 10.82
N GLN A 68 -0.01 0.91 10.39
CA GLN A 68 0.76 1.31 9.22
C GLN A 68 -0.02 1.01 7.93
N GLY A 69 -0.02 1.93 6.97
CA GLY A 69 -0.62 1.68 5.68
C GLY A 69 0.42 1.37 4.62
N TYR A 70 0.20 0.31 3.86
CA TYR A 70 1.00 -0.01 2.68
C TYR A 70 0.12 -0.05 1.44
N VAL A 71 0.66 0.40 0.30
CA VAL A 71 -0.01 0.30 -1.00
C VAL A 71 0.70 -0.77 -1.83
N GLU A 72 -0.06 -1.71 -2.36
CA GLU A 72 0.46 -2.76 -3.22
C GLU A 72 -0.04 -2.54 -4.66
N PRO A 73 0.80 -2.02 -5.58
CA PRO A 73 0.45 -2.00 -6.98
C PRO A 73 0.32 -3.42 -7.52
N LEU A 74 -0.71 -3.66 -8.33
CA LEU A 74 -0.94 -4.96 -8.96
C LEU A 74 -0.57 -4.88 -10.43
N GLY A 75 0.40 -5.68 -10.88
CA GLY A 75 0.96 -5.60 -12.24
C GLY A 75 -0.01 -5.97 -13.38
N PHE A 76 -1.19 -6.51 -13.08
CA PHE A 76 -2.16 -6.94 -14.08
C PHE A 76 -2.60 -5.81 -15.01
N GLY A 77 -2.79 -6.09 -16.31
CA GLY A 77 -3.25 -5.09 -17.29
C GLY A 77 -4.61 -4.44 -16.95
N ILE A 78 -5.42 -5.11 -16.14
CA ILE A 78 -6.74 -4.64 -15.68
C ILE A 78 -6.70 -3.94 -14.31
N SER A 79 -5.51 -3.74 -13.74
CA SER A 79 -5.33 -3.01 -12.48
C SER A 79 -5.34 -1.50 -12.74
N SER A 80 -6.01 -0.78 -11.85
CA SER A 80 -6.06 0.69 -11.85
C SER A 80 -4.78 1.35 -11.33
N LEU A 81 -3.86 0.57 -10.75
CA LEU A 81 -2.55 1.03 -10.30
C LEU A 81 -1.53 -0.10 -10.45
N ARG A 82 -0.78 -0.07 -11.55
CA ARG A 82 0.17 -1.14 -11.94
C ARG A 82 1.61 -0.89 -11.52
N SER A 83 2.05 0.35 -11.64
CA SER A 83 3.47 0.71 -11.53
C SER A 83 3.87 1.05 -10.10
N SER A 84 4.98 0.46 -9.65
CA SER A 84 5.64 0.82 -8.39
C SER A 84 6.12 2.28 -8.39
N LEU A 85 6.68 2.75 -9.51
CA LEU A 85 7.12 4.15 -9.66
C LEU A 85 5.94 5.13 -9.61
N LEU A 86 4.83 4.80 -10.27
CA LEU A 86 3.62 5.62 -10.18
C LEU A 86 3.07 5.64 -8.75
N THR A 87 3.03 4.48 -8.08
CA THR A 87 2.58 4.38 -6.69
C THR A 87 3.45 5.23 -5.76
N GLN A 88 4.77 5.18 -5.93
CA GLN A 88 5.72 6.03 -5.19
C GLN A 88 5.42 7.51 -5.40
N SER A 89 5.20 7.93 -6.65
CA SER A 89 4.85 9.31 -6.96
C SER A 89 3.57 9.72 -6.25
N LEU A 90 2.50 8.93 -6.36
CA LEU A 90 1.19 9.27 -5.77
C LEU A 90 1.24 9.28 -4.24
N ILE A 91 1.99 8.38 -3.60
CA ILE A 91 2.21 8.42 -2.15
C ILE A 91 2.93 9.73 -1.77
N ARG A 92 4.02 10.08 -2.46
CA ARG A 92 4.75 11.33 -2.21
C ARG A 92 3.83 12.55 -2.39
N ASP A 93 3.10 12.62 -3.49
CA ASP A 93 2.22 13.73 -3.85
C ASP A 93 0.98 13.82 -2.93
N SER A 94 0.62 12.70 -2.28
CA SER A 94 -0.44 12.69 -1.26
C SER A 94 -0.01 13.32 0.06
N GLY A 95 1.29 13.32 0.39
CA GLY A 95 1.82 13.68 1.70
C GLY A 95 1.45 12.69 2.82
N ALA A 96 0.80 11.57 2.49
CA ALA A 96 0.38 10.56 3.45
C ALA A 96 1.54 9.61 3.82
N PRO A 97 1.58 9.09 5.05
CA PRO A 97 2.71 8.28 5.55
C PRO A 97 2.63 6.81 5.11
N TYR A 98 2.23 6.56 3.86
CA TYR A 98 2.16 5.23 3.28
C TYR A 98 3.52 4.74 2.79
N LYS A 99 3.71 3.42 2.76
CA LYS A 99 4.83 2.76 2.08
C LYS A 99 4.34 1.81 0.99
N ILE A 100 5.25 1.30 0.17
CA ILE A 100 4.91 0.39 -0.93
C ILE A 100 5.16 -1.06 -0.51
N VAL A 101 4.22 -1.96 -0.79
CA VAL A 101 4.55 -3.39 -0.89
C VAL A 101 5.08 -3.62 -2.30
N LEU A 102 6.36 -3.95 -2.43
CA LEU A 102 6.93 -4.35 -3.71
C LEU A 102 6.87 -5.88 -3.82
N ASP A 103 5.80 -6.37 -4.41
CA ASP A 103 5.70 -7.77 -4.81
C ASP A 103 6.42 -7.97 -6.16
N THR A 104 7.37 -8.91 -6.21
CA THR A 104 8.21 -9.13 -7.39
C THR A 104 7.44 -9.69 -8.59
N PHE A 105 6.35 -10.44 -8.35
CA PHE A 105 5.48 -10.93 -9.42
C PHE A 105 4.68 -9.78 -10.03
N HIS A 106 4.09 -8.92 -9.19
CA HIS A 106 3.40 -7.73 -9.68
C HIS A 106 4.35 -6.73 -10.36
N HIS A 107 5.57 -6.57 -9.84
CA HIS A 107 6.59 -5.76 -10.50
C HIS A 107 6.92 -6.30 -11.90
N TYR A 108 7.16 -7.62 -12.02
CA TYR A 108 7.43 -8.27 -13.31
C TYR A 108 6.30 -8.03 -14.34
N LEU A 109 5.04 -8.12 -13.92
CA LEU A 109 3.88 -7.89 -14.79
C LEU A 109 3.59 -6.42 -15.11
N SER A 110 4.21 -5.48 -14.40
CA SER A 110 3.90 -4.04 -14.51
C SER A 110 4.50 -3.37 -15.76
N ASP A 111 5.36 -4.08 -16.50
CA ASP A 111 6.10 -3.58 -17.67
C ASP A 111 6.99 -2.34 -17.37
N VAL A 112 7.29 -2.06 -16.09
CA VAL A 112 8.23 -1.00 -15.71
C VAL A 112 9.62 -1.36 -16.23
N ALA A 113 10.23 -0.46 -17.00
CA ALA A 113 11.57 -0.68 -17.52
C ALA A 113 12.60 -0.74 -16.37
N GLN A 114 13.42 -1.80 -16.33
CA GLN A 114 14.42 -1.99 -15.27
C GLN A 114 15.34 -0.77 -15.08
N PRO A 115 15.88 -0.12 -16.15
CA PRO A 115 16.72 1.06 -15.96
C PRO A 115 16.00 2.23 -15.29
N GLU A 116 14.70 2.42 -15.56
CA GLU A 116 13.90 3.47 -14.94
C GLU A 116 13.63 3.15 -13.47
N PHE A 117 13.35 1.88 -13.17
CA PHE A 117 13.16 1.40 -11.80
C PHE A 117 14.42 1.62 -10.97
N ASP A 118 15.57 1.15 -11.45
CA ASP A 118 16.85 1.27 -10.76
C ASP A 118 17.25 2.73 -10.49
N ALA A 119 16.90 3.64 -11.41
CA ALA A 119 17.20 5.05 -11.28
C ALA A 119 16.27 5.81 -10.32
N GLN A 120 15.04 5.35 -10.10
CA GLN A 120 13.98 6.17 -9.49
C GLN A 120 13.37 5.58 -8.21
N ILE A 121 13.45 4.27 -7.98
CA ILE A 121 12.86 3.66 -6.79
C ILE A 121 13.62 4.11 -5.53
N GLN A 122 12.87 4.52 -4.52
CA GLN A 122 13.41 4.92 -3.22
C GLN A 122 13.20 3.77 -2.22
N ILE A 123 14.28 3.10 -1.81
CA ILE A 123 14.22 1.89 -0.99
C ILE A 123 13.58 2.15 0.38
N ASP A 124 13.74 3.35 0.95
CA ASP A 124 13.20 3.73 2.25
C ASP A 124 11.67 3.80 2.29
N VAL A 125 11.04 4.02 1.12
CA VAL A 125 9.58 4.00 0.96
C VAL A 125 9.03 2.61 0.66
N VAL A 126 9.90 1.62 0.40
CA VAL A 126 9.49 0.22 0.19
C VAL A 126 9.43 -0.49 1.55
N MET A 127 8.39 -1.29 1.74
CA MET A 127 8.26 -2.16 2.91
C MET A 127 9.34 -3.24 2.85
N ALA A 128 10.36 -3.10 3.69
CA ALA A 128 11.29 -4.17 3.98
C ALA A 128 10.69 -5.06 5.08
N LYS A 129 10.56 -6.37 4.82
CA LYS A 129 10.34 -7.35 5.90
C LYS A 129 11.55 -7.29 6.82
N ARG A 130 11.45 -6.55 7.92
CA ARG A 130 12.44 -6.63 9.00
C ARG A 130 12.23 -7.99 9.69
N TYR A 131 13.07 -8.96 9.33
CA TYR A 131 13.21 -10.16 10.13
C TYR A 131 13.64 -9.73 11.54
N ARG A 132 12.93 -10.24 12.55
CA ARG A 132 13.36 -10.07 13.94
C ARG A 132 14.73 -10.75 14.03
N GLN A 133 15.78 -10.01 14.35
CA GLN A 133 17.00 -10.67 14.84
C GLN A 133 16.58 -11.46 16.08
N ALA A 134 16.90 -12.76 16.10
CA ALA A 134 16.66 -13.58 17.28
C ALA A 134 17.39 -12.92 18.45
N GLN A 135 16.67 -12.72 19.56
CA GLN A 135 17.31 -12.34 20.83
C GLN A 135 18.28 -13.48 21.19
N PRO A 136 19.57 -13.21 21.43
CA PRO A 136 20.48 -14.25 21.89
C PRO A 136 19.94 -14.82 23.20
N GLU A 137 19.81 -16.14 23.28
CA GLU A 137 19.41 -16.84 24.51
C GLU A 137 20.39 -16.46 25.62
N THR A 138 19.93 -15.63 26.56
CA THR A 138 20.70 -15.35 27.77
C THR A 138 20.72 -16.63 28.60
N GLN A 139 21.92 -17.08 28.94
CA GLN A 139 22.21 -18.31 29.67
C GLN A 139 21.26 -18.53 30.85
N ARG A 140 20.46 -19.61 30.78
CA ARG A 140 19.80 -20.17 31.96
C ARG A 140 20.88 -20.83 32.81
N THR A 141 21.18 -20.24 33.96
CA THR A 141 21.97 -20.89 35.02
C THR A 141 21.11 -22.00 35.66
N PRO A 142 21.55 -23.27 35.67
CA PRO A 142 20.90 -24.29 36.47
C PRO A 142 21.27 -24.14 37.95
N LEU A 143 20.29 -24.42 38.81
CA LEU A 143 20.38 -24.56 40.27
C LEU A 143 21.23 -25.76 40.70
#